data_AF-X6L5J8-F1
#
_entry.id   AF-X6L5J8-F1
#
_cell.length_a   1.000
_cell.length_b   1.000
_cell.length_c   1.000
_cell.angle_alpha   90.00
_cell.angle_beta   90.00
_cell.angle_gamma   90.00
#
_symmetry.space_group_name_H-M   'P 1'
#
loop_
_entity.id
_entity.type
_entity.pdbx_description
1 polymer ?
#
loop_
_entity_poly.entity_id
_entity_poly.type
_entity_poly.pdbx_seq_one_letter_code
_entity_poly.pdbx_strand_id
1 'polypeptide(L)' 'MAYFDHSFVSNRSTLRQRIERMFETPFDRRYRQRTEQIAKLRAKSDAELTSMGLSREDILLHVFANRATMR' A
#
# COMPACT_ATOMS: atom_id res chain seq x y z
N MET A 1 19.44 -12.27 -49.02
CA MET A 1 18.88 -11.26 -48.08
C MET A 1 17.37 -11.44 -48.06
N ALA A 2 16.85 -12.09 -47.03
CA ALA A 2 15.42 -12.20 -46.79
C ALA A 2 15.07 -11.43 -45.51
N TYR A 3 13.96 -10.72 -45.59
CA TYR A 3 13.46 -9.64 -44.73
C TYR A 3 13.20 -10.13 -43.29
N PHE A 4 13.80 -9.47 -42.30
CA PHE A 4 13.39 -9.64 -40.90
C PHE A 4 12.05 -8.93 -40.69
N ASP A 5 11.03 -9.69 -40.33
CA ASP A 5 9.72 -9.17 -39.97
C ASP A 5 9.80 -8.43 -38.62
N HIS A 6 9.70 -7.11 -38.66
CA HIS A 6 9.75 -6.23 -37.49
C HIS A 6 8.42 -6.10 -36.74
N SER A 7 7.38 -6.89 -37.06
CA SER A 7 6.05 -6.72 -36.47
C SER A 7 5.94 -7.26 -35.04
N PHE A 8 6.94 -7.99 -34.54
CA PHE A 8 6.97 -8.52 -33.17
C PHE A 8 7.54 -7.58 -32.10
N VAL A 9 8.05 -6.39 -32.46
CA VAL A 9 8.82 -5.55 -31.51
C VAL A 9 8.01 -4.40 -30.89
N SER A 10 6.81 -4.07 -31.39
CA SER A 10 6.20 -2.76 -31.05
C SER A 10 5.04 -2.76 -30.04
N ASN A 11 4.69 -3.87 -29.38
CA ASN A 11 3.53 -3.88 -28.45
C ASN A 11 3.79 -4.43 -27.03
N ARG A 12 5.01 -4.90 -26.71
CA ARG A 12 5.31 -5.40 -25.35
C ARG A 12 5.87 -4.33 -24.40
N SER A 13 6.45 -3.27 -24.94
CA SER A 13 7.05 -2.18 -24.17
C SER A 13 5.99 -1.29 -23.50
N THR A 14 4.92 -0.95 -24.20
CA THR A 14 3.84 -0.07 -23.69
C THR A 14 2.95 -0.72 -22.63
N LEU A 15 2.66 -2.02 -22.76
CA LEU A 15 1.93 -2.78 -21.74
C LEU A 15 2.74 -2.93 -20.45
N ARG A 16 4.04 -3.29 -20.54
CA ARG A 16 4.92 -3.35 -19.35
C ARG A 16 5.11 -1.96 -18.71
N GLN A 17 5.31 -0.90 -19.49
CA GLN A 17 5.42 0.46 -18.94
C GLN A 17 4.12 1.00 -18.31
N ARG A 18 2.94 0.64 -18.84
CA ARG A 18 1.66 0.99 -18.20
C ARG A 18 1.41 0.19 -16.93
N ILE A 19 1.84 -1.07 -16.90
CA ILE A 19 1.84 -1.89 -15.68
C ILE A 19 2.82 -1.29 -14.68
N GLU A 20 4.06 -0.99 -15.03
CA GLU A 20 5.02 -0.32 -14.13
C GLU A 20 4.50 1.01 -13.58
N ARG A 21 3.80 1.84 -14.36
CA ARG A 21 3.20 3.09 -13.86
C ARG A 21 1.97 2.88 -12.97
N MET A 22 1.22 1.79 -13.13
CA MET A 22 0.15 1.42 -12.20
C MET A 22 0.69 0.68 -10.97
N PHE A 23 1.86 0.06 -11.09
CA PHE A 23 2.61 -0.61 -10.03
C PHE A 23 3.70 0.28 -9.41
N GLU A 24 3.86 1.54 -9.84
CA GLU A 24 4.29 2.71 -9.04
C GLU A 24 3.18 3.03 -7.99
N THR A 25 2.87 1.94 -7.29
CA THR A 25 2.36 1.70 -5.96
C THR A 25 1.32 2.69 -5.41
N PRO A 26 0.05 2.54 -5.80
CA PRO A 26 -1.07 2.86 -4.89
C PRO A 26 -0.91 2.18 -3.52
N PHE A 27 -0.17 1.06 -3.46
CA PHE A 27 0.23 0.39 -2.23
C PHE A 27 1.10 1.26 -1.33
N ASP A 28 2.00 2.06 -1.90
CA ASP A 28 2.93 2.93 -1.17
C ASP A 28 2.18 4.08 -0.52
N ARG A 29 1.20 4.67 -1.24
CA ARG A 29 0.30 5.68 -0.65
C ARG A 29 -0.52 5.13 0.51
N ARG A 30 -1.13 3.95 0.36
CA ARG A 30 -1.92 3.31 1.43
C ARG A 30 -1.03 2.89 2.61
N TYR A 31 0.18 2.43 2.32
CA TYR A 31 1.16 2.07 3.34
C TYR A 31 1.62 3.28 4.13
N ARG A 32 1.95 4.40 3.46
CA ARG A 32 2.29 5.67 4.11
C ARG A 32 1.17 6.18 5.01
N GLN A 33 -0.08 6.16 4.54
CA GLN A 33 -1.24 6.55 5.35
C GLN A 33 -1.37 5.71 6.63
N ARG A 34 -1.13 4.41 6.55
CA ARG A 34 -1.14 3.52 7.74
C ARG A 34 0.01 3.81 8.68
N THR A 35 1.21 4.01 8.15
CA THR A 35 2.39 4.35 8.95
C THR A 35 2.20 5.67 9.70
N GLU A 36 1.60 6.67 9.05
CA GLU A 36 1.22 7.94 9.70
C GLU A 36 0.18 7.73 10.81
N GLN A 37 -0.81 6.86 10.58
CA GLN A 37 -1.82 6.54 11.59
C GLN A 37 -1.22 5.82 12.80
N ILE A 38 -0.30 4.88 12.56
CA ILE A 38 0.48 4.21 13.62
C ILE A 38 1.33 5.22 14.38
N ALA A 39 2.00 6.15 13.67
CA ALA A 39 2.81 7.18 14.30
C ALA A 39 1.96 8.11 15.19
N LYS A 40 0.78 8.50 14.72
CA LYS A 40 -0.19 9.29 15.51
C LYS A 40 -0.64 8.56 16.77
N LEU A 41 -0.95 7.27 16.68
CA LEU A 41 -1.34 6.46 17.84
C LEU A 41 -0.16 6.24 18.81
N ARG A 42 1.05 6.03 18.30
CA ARG A 42 2.27 5.92 19.12
C ARG A 42 2.67 7.25 19.76
N ALA A 43 2.30 8.38 19.18
CA ALA A 43 2.53 9.68 19.79
C ALA A 43 1.61 9.94 21.01
N LYS A 44 0.52 9.19 21.15
CA LYS A 44 -0.38 9.27 22.31
C LYS A 44 0.23 8.64 23.55
N SER A 45 -0.16 9.18 24.69
CA SER A 45 0.16 8.60 26.00
C SER A 45 -0.65 7.32 26.23
N ASP A 46 -0.15 6.42 27.05
CA ASP A 46 -0.83 5.15 27.36
C ASP A 46 -2.20 5.39 28.03
N ALA A 47 -2.36 6.49 28.77
CA ALA A 47 -3.66 6.89 29.34
C ALA A 47 -4.69 7.26 28.25
N GLU A 48 -4.24 7.92 27.18
CA GLU A 48 -5.10 8.25 26.04
C GLU A 48 -5.44 6.99 25.21
N LEU A 49 -4.49 6.08 25.04
CA LEU A 49 -4.73 4.80 24.38
C LEU A 49 -5.73 3.95 25.17
N THR A 50 -5.57 3.90 26.49
CA THR A 50 -6.49 3.18 27.39
C THR A 50 -7.90 3.77 27.34
N SER A 51 -8.03 5.09 27.24
CA SER A 51 -9.33 5.75 27.07
C SER A 51 -10.02 5.39 25.75
N MET A 52 -9.26 4.96 24.75
CA MET A 52 -9.76 4.43 23.46
C MET A 52 -9.96 2.90 23.49
N GLY A 53 -9.70 2.25 24.63
CA GLY A 53 -9.73 0.79 24.75
C GLY A 53 -8.61 0.09 24.00
N LEU A 54 -7.49 0.79 23.75
CA LEU A 54 -6.34 0.28 23.01
C LEU A 54 -5.14 0.12 23.93
N SER A 55 -4.42 -0.99 23.81
CA SER A 55 -3.07 -1.15 24.34
C SER A 55 -2.02 -0.77 23.29
N ARG A 56 -0.75 -0.62 23.71
CA ARG A 56 0.36 -0.28 22.80
C ARG A 56 0.63 -1.40 21.79
N GLU A 57 0.51 -2.66 22.20
CA GLU A 57 0.63 -3.81 21.29
C GLU A 57 -0.54 -3.93 20.31
N ASP A 58 -1.75 -3.50 20.71
CA ASP A 58 -2.96 -3.59 19.88
C ASP A 58 -3.03 -2.52 18.77
N ILE A 59 -2.18 -1.49 18.81
CA ILE A 59 -2.15 -0.41 17.79
C ILE A 59 -2.05 -0.98 16.38
N LEU A 60 -1.17 -1.97 16.17
CA LEU A 60 -0.99 -2.57 14.84
C LEU A 60 -2.25 -3.35 14.45
N LEU A 61 -2.75 -4.20 15.34
CA LEU A 61 -3.96 -4.98 15.08
C LEU A 61 -5.14 -4.05 14.75
N HIS A 62 -5.33 -2.98 15.51
CA HIS A 62 -6.39 -1.99 15.27
C HIS A 62 -6.28 -1.30 13.90
N VAL A 63 -5.07 -0.84 13.53
CA VAL A 63 -4.85 -0.15 12.24
C VAL A 63 -5.02 -1.09 11.04
N PHE A 64 -4.69 -2.37 11.19
CA PHE A 64 -4.76 -3.35 10.10
C PHE A 64 -6.08 -4.15 10.06
N ALA A 65 -6.76 -4.36 11.19
CA ALA A 65 -8.00 -5.16 11.31
C ALA A 65 -9.25 -4.43 10.82
N ASN A 66 -9.26 -3.09 10.81
CA ASN A 66 -10.41 -2.28 10.36
C ASN A 66 -10.81 -2.49 8.88
N ARG A 67 -10.06 -3.31 8.12
CA ARG A 67 -10.37 -3.68 6.74
C ARG A 67 -10.88 -5.13 6.59
N ALA A 68 -10.78 -5.97 7.63
CA ALA A 68 -11.23 -7.36 7.56
C ALA A 68 -12.76 -7.48 7.64
N THR A 69 -13.43 -6.50 8.26
CA THR A 69 -14.89 -6.45 8.45
C THR A 69 -15.66 -5.79 7.31
N MET A 70 -14.98 -5.33 6.25
CA MET A 70 -15.61 -4.85 5.02
C MET A 70 -15.65 -6.00 3.99
N ARG A 71 -16.43 -7.04 4.28
CA ARG A 71 -16.81 -8.07 3.31
C ARG A 71 -18.23 -8.54 3.57
#